data_AF-A0A6P2IFU4-F1
#
_entry.id   AF-A0A6P2IFU4-F1
#
_cell.length_a   1.000
_cell.length_b   1.000
_cell.length_c   1.000
_cell.angle_alpha   90.00
_cell.angle_beta   90.00
_cell.angle_gamma   90.00
#
_symmetry.space_group_name_H-M   'P 1'
#
loop_
_entity.id
_entity.type
_entity.pdbx_description
1 polymer ?
#
loop_
_entity_poly.entity_id
_entity_poly.type
_entity_poly.pdbx_seq_one_letter_code
_entity_poly.pdbx_strand_id
1 'polypeptide(L)'
;MSTQRRTTIKRRPAKSAVPGHGTATAMIEKGWQGFVASLRHPLVLLLVGFVLTNGLALRITNKLDEDRRHNDAVIRDHDQLRSSIDDLAASFDLYASASKHAMLALQSSSSDATLLQANRDYQAAYATWVQHRAIDTVSINQRLVGGSSGHVIIKIGDLVQLGTELLDNCVQSHFNDVSGIRVDKSADLRCSTSAPLPDFTIQSRLIALRLCMNYFTRSIRPHPRFDLGSEAGQNAMTELLLTGIDAICSPEKLVGIKMPLRDFPRNSRADPKLAG
;
A
#
# COMPACT_ATOMS: atom_id res chain seq x y z
N MET A 1 -47.48 -8.32 4.12
CA MET A 1 -48.30 -8.58 5.33
C MET A 1 -47.39 -8.48 6.54
N SER A 2 -47.51 -7.41 7.32
CA SER A 2 -46.74 -7.17 8.54
C SER A 2 -47.72 -6.86 9.67
N THR A 3 -47.75 -7.73 10.68
CA THR A 3 -48.67 -7.65 11.83
C THR A 3 -48.07 -6.75 12.90
N GLN A 4 -48.56 -5.52 12.97
CA GLN A 4 -48.17 -4.54 13.99
C GLN A 4 -48.97 -4.79 15.28
N ARG A 5 -48.30 -5.29 16.32
CA ARG A 5 -48.89 -5.63 17.62
C ARG A 5 -49.05 -4.36 18.46
N ARG A 6 -50.29 -3.93 18.69
CA ARG A 6 -50.67 -2.76 19.49
C ARG A 6 -50.77 -3.14 20.97
N THR A 7 -49.88 -2.64 21.82
CA THR A 7 -49.95 -2.82 23.28
C THR A 7 -50.39 -1.53 23.95
N THR A 8 -51.56 -1.57 24.58
CA THR A 8 -52.15 -0.52 25.42
C THR A 8 -51.49 -0.50 26.79
N ILE A 9 -50.82 0.59 27.15
CA ILE A 9 -50.21 0.80 28.47
C ILE A 9 -51.23 1.50 29.37
N LYS A 10 -51.64 0.80 30.43
CA LYS A 10 -52.57 1.26 31.48
C LYS A 10 -51.79 2.12 32.47
N ARG A 11 -52.01 3.44 32.47
CA ARG A 11 -51.43 4.37 33.47
C ARG A 11 -52.03 4.11 34.86
N ARG A 12 -51.18 3.73 35.83
CA ARG A 12 -51.46 3.88 37.26
C ARG A 12 -50.76 5.16 37.76
N PRO A 13 -51.36 5.95 38.65
CA PRO A 13 -50.66 7.05 39.29
C PRO A 13 -49.62 6.48 40.28
N ALA A 14 -48.35 6.74 40.02
CA ALA A 14 -47.27 6.49 40.97
C ALA A 14 -47.38 7.53 42.10
N LYS A 15 -47.55 7.05 43.34
CA LYS A 15 -47.34 7.87 44.53
C LYS A 15 -45.90 8.38 44.52
N SER A 16 -45.75 9.69 44.55
CA SER A 16 -44.50 10.35 44.90
C SER A 16 -44.11 9.93 46.32
N ALA A 17 -43.03 9.16 46.42
CA ALA A 17 -42.29 8.97 47.65
C ALA A 17 -40.85 9.35 47.32
N VAL A 18 -40.49 10.59 47.64
CA VAL A 18 -39.11 11.09 47.62
C VAL A 18 -38.37 10.44 48.80
N PRO A 19 -37.34 9.59 48.60
CA PRO A 19 -36.44 9.19 49.66
C PRO A 19 -35.34 10.26 49.80
N GLY A 20 -35.04 10.62 51.05
CA GLY A 20 -34.35 11.84 51.41
C GLY A 20 -32.89 11.97 50.94
N HIS A 21 -32.58 13.15 50.42
CA HIS A 21 -31.24 13.71 50.21
C HIS A 21 -30.62 14.19 51.54
N GLY A 22 -30.47 13.32 52.55
CA GLY A 22 -30.10 13.74 53.90
C GLY A 22 -28.75 13.28 54.45
N THR A 23 -28.23 12.12 54.03
CA THR A 23 -27.15 11.45 54.79
C THR A 23 -25.83 11.33 54.05
N ALA A 24 -25.82 11.27 52.71
CA ALA A 24 -24.58 11.19 51.93
C ALA A 24 -23.80 12.52 51.95
N THR A 25 -24.50 13.65 51.88
CA THR A 25 -23.90 15.00 51.89
C THR A 25 -23.24 15.33 53.24
N ALA A 26 -23.87 14.97 54.36
CA ALA A 26 -23.35 15.24 55.70
C ALA A 26 -22.08 14.43 56.05
N MET A 27 -21.93 13.20 55.54
CA MET A 27 -20.69 12.41 55.70
C MET A 27 -19.55 12.96 54.85
N ILE A 28 -19.84 13.40 53.63
CA ILE A 28 -18.87 14.04 52.74
C ILE A 28 -18.39 15.38 53.34
N GLU A 29 -19.31 16.16 53.90
CA GLU A 29 -19.01 17.47 54.49
C GLU A 29 -18.18 17.37 55.78
N LYS A 30 -18.48 16.40 56.66
CA LYS A 30 -17.64 16.13 57.85
C LYS A 30 -16.27 15.55 57.48
N GLY A 31 -16.19 14.68 56.48
CA GLY A 31 -14.92 14.18 55.95
C GLY A 31 -14.06 15.29 55.36
N TRP A 32 -14.69 16.25 54.67
CA TRP A 32 -14.03 17.41 54.09
C TRP A 32 -13.46 18.36 55.15
N GLN A 33 -14.21 18.66 56.21
CA GLN A 33 -13.74 19.53 57.30
C GLN A 33 -12.54 18.92 58.05
N GLY A 34 -12.53 17.59 58.28
CA GLY A 34 -11.39 16.88 58.87
C GLY A 34 -10.14 16.85 57.98
N PHE A 35 -10.33 16.71 56.66
CA PHE A 35 -9.26 16.78 55.68
C PHE A 35 -8.63 18.19 55.62
N VAL A 36 -9.45 19.24 55.62
CA VAL A 36 -9.01 20.65 55.63
C VAL A 36 -8.26 21.01 56.93
N ALA A 37 -8.66 20.46 58.08
CA ALA A 37 -7.95 20.65 59.34
C ALA A 37 -6.56 19.97 59.34
N SER A 38 -6.45 18.78 58.75
CA SER A 38 -5.19 18.02 58.66
C SER A 38 -4.17 18.64 57.69
N LEU A 39 -4.64 19.30 56.63
CA LEU A 39 -3.82 20.07 55.68
C LEU A 39 -3.17 21.33 56.29
N ARG A 40 -3.51 21.74 57.51
CA ARG A 40 -2.85 22.87 58.19
C ARG A 40 -1.47 22.50 58.75
N HIS A 41 -1.15 21.21 58.85
CA HIS A 41 0.14 20.75 59.36
C HIS A 41 1.19 20.71 58.22
N PRO A 42 2.34 21.40 58.34
CA PRO A 42 3.31 21.52 57.25
C PRO A 42 3.87 20.16 56.78
N LEU A 43 4.03 19.19 57.69
CA LEU A 43 4.43 17.82 57.37
C LEU A 43 3.40 17.08 56.47
N VAL A 44 2.10 17.27 56.72
CA VAL A 44 1.03 16.62 55.97
C VAL A 44 0.93 17.20 54.57
N LEU A 45 1.13 18.51 54.42
CA LEU A 45 1.23 19.17 53.11
C LEU A 45 2.40 18.64 52.28
N LEU A 46 3.56 18.43 52.89
CA LEU A 46 4.72 17.85 52.19
C LEU A 46 4.44 16.40 51.73
N LEU A 47 3.83 15.57 52.57
CA LEU A 47 3.48 14.19 52.22
C LEU A 47 2.43 14.13 51.11
N VAL A 48 1.37 14.93 51.20
CA VAL A 48 0.33 15.01 50.16
C VAL A 48 0.91 15.56 48.87
N GLY A 49 1.75 16.60 48.93
CA GLY A 49 2.49 17.13 47.79
C GLY A 49 3.38 16.07 47.14
N PHE A 50 4.16 15.33 47.92
CA PHE A 50 5.03 14.27 47.43
C PHE A 50 4.25 13.16 46.73
N VAL A 51 3.13 12.70 47.30
CA VAL A 51 2.29 11.66 46.68
C VAL A 51 1.65 12.17 45.38
N LEU A 52 1.13 13.40 45.38
CA LEU A 52 0.52 13.99 44.18
C LEU A 52 1.55 14.22 43.07
N THR A 53 2.71 14.77 43.40
CA THR A 53 3.80 15.01 42.44
C THR A 53 4.34 13.70 41.89
N ASN A 54 4.56 12.67 42.72
CA ASN A 54 4.99 11.36 42.23
C ASN A 54 3.91 10.66 41.39
N GLY A 55 2.64 10.76 41.77
CA GLY A 55 1.54 10.19 40.98
C GLY A 55 1.38 10.87 39.61
N LEU A 56 1.48 12.20 39.56
CA LEU A 56 1.49 12.97 38.32
C LEU A 56 2.72 12.66 37.47
N ALA A 57 3.91 12.64 38.08
CA ALA A 57 5.16 12.30 37.40
C ALA A 57 5.09 10.91 36.78
N LEU A 58 4.68 9.89 37.55
CA LEU A 58 4.53 8.51 37.07
C LEU A 58 3.52 8.43 35.92
N ARG A 59 2.39 9.13 36.02
CA ARG A 59 1.38 9.13 34.94
C ARG A 59 1.91 9.80 33.67
N ILE A 60 2.66 10.88 33.79
CA ILE A 60 3.29 11.56 32.65
C ILE A 60 4.36 10.66 32.02
N THR A 61 5.22 10.03 32.83
CA THR A 61 6.25 9.11 32.35
C THR A 61 5.63 7.90 31.66
N ASN A 62 4.61 7.27 32.25
CA ASN A 62 3.93 6.13 31.62
C ASN A 62 3.31 6.51 30.27
N LYS A 63 2.64 7.66 30.20
CA LYS A 63 2.07 8.14 28.94
C LYS A 63 3.17 8.41 27.90
N LEU A 64 4.28 9.03 28.31
CA LEU A 64 5.40 9.31 27.42
C LEU A 64 6.06 8.02 26.90
N ASP A 65 6.20 7.01 27.74
CA ASP A 65 6.76 5.71 27.35
C ASP A 65 5.80 4.93 26.44
N GLU A 66 4.49 5.00 26.69
CA GLU A 66 3.47 4.45 25.78
C GLU A 66 3.50 5.14 24.42
N ASP A 67 3.53 6.48 24.40
CA ASP A 67 3.59 7.27 23.16
C ASP A 67 4.88 6.96 22.38
N ARG A 68 6.03 6.83 23.07
CA ARG A 68 7.30 6.42 22.43
C ARG A 68 7.23 5.03 21.82
N ARG A 69 6.74 4.03 22.57
CA ARG A 69 6.59 2.66 22.06
C ARG A 69 5.66 2.59 20.87
N HIS A 70 4.58 3.38 20.89
CA HIS A 70 3.66 3.47 19.78
C HIS A 70 4.34 4.08 18.55
N ASN A 71 5.02 5.22 18.70
CA ASN A 71 5.74 5.87 17.61
C ASN A 71 6.83 4.96 17.02
N ASP A 72 7.59 4.25 17.86
CA ASP A 72 8.63 3.32 17.41
C ASP A 72 8.04 2.14 16.62
N ALA A 73 6.86 1.65 17.03
CA ALA A 73 6.16 0.59 16.31
C ALA A 73 5.66 1.07 14.94
N VAL A 74 5.11 2.28 14.87
CA VAL A 74 4.65 2.89 13.61
C VAL A 74 5.84 3.11 12.67
N ILE A 75 6.93 3.74 13.13
CA ILE A 75 8.12 3.97 12.32
C ILE A 75 8.68 2.65 11.77
N ARG A 76 8.76 1.61 12.61
CA ARG A 76 9.23 0.29 12.19
C ARG A 76 8.35 -0.33 11.10
N ASP A 77 7.04 -0.20 11.20
CA ASP A 77 6.13 -0.70 10.17
C ASP A 77 6.30 0.05 8.84
N HIS A 78 6.46 1.37 8.89
CA HIS A 78 6.76 2.19 7.72
C HIS A 78 8.11 1.86 7.09
N ASP A 79 9.14 1.59 7.90
CA ASP A 79 10.45 1.15 7.41
C ASP A 79 10.40 -0.23 6.78
N GLN A 80 9.59 -1.15 7.32
CA GLN A 80 9.35 -2.44 6.69
C GLN A 80 8.64 -2.28 5.34
N LEU A 81 7.65 -1.40 5.23
CA LEU A 81 7.00 -1.10 3.96
C LEU A 81 7.98 -0.52 2.93
N ARG A 82 8.86 0.41 3.35
CA ARG A 82 9.92 0.95 2.48
C ARG A 82 10.85 -0.15 2.00
N SER A 83 11.29 -1.03 2.90
CA SER A 83 12.15 -2.17 2.55
C SER A 83 11.48 -3.03 1.48
N SER A 84 10.23 -3.44 1.67
CA SER A 84 9.50 -4.23 0.67
C SER A 84 9.39 -3.52 -0.68
N ILE A 85 9.19 -2.20 -0.71
CA ILE A 85 9.14 -1.43 -1.97
C ILE A 85 10.52 -1.37 -2.64
N ASP A 86 11.57 -1.13 -1.85
CA ASP A 86 12.95 -1.04 -2.34
C ASP A 86 13.45 -2.43 -2.83
N ASP A 87 13.09 -3.52 -2.16
CA ASP A 87 13.36 -4.92 -2.54
C ASP A 87 12.61 -5.32 -3.82
N LEU A 88 11.34 -4.93 -3.96
CA LEU A 88 10.55 -5.10 -5.17
C LEU A 88 11.18 -4.35 -6.36
N ALA A 89 11.63 -3.11 -6.14
CA ALA A 89 12.29 -2.31 -7.17
C ALA A 89 13.62 -2.94 -7.60
N ALA A 90 14.44 -3.37 -6.63
CA ALA A 90 15.74 -3.97 -6.87
C ALA A 90 15.63 -5.30 -7.64
N SER A 91 14.70 -6.18 -7.25
CA SER A 91 14.45 -7.44 -7.94
C SER A 91 13.93 -7.21 -9.37
N PHE A 92 13.09 -6.20 -9.60
CA PHE A 92 12.67 -5.82 -10.94
C PHE A 92 13.83 -5.28 -11.78
N ASP A 93 14.69 -4.42 -11.24
CA ASP A 93 15.84 -3.87 -11.98
C ASP A 93 16.83 -4.98 -12.36
N LEU A 94 17.03 -5.98 -11.48
CA LEU A 94 17.81 -7.18 -11.78
C LEU A 94 17.19 -7.93 -12.97
N TYR A 95 15.89 -8.24 -12.91
CA TYR A 95 15.17 -8.85 -14.02
C TYR A 95 15.27 -8.04 -15.31
N ALA A 96 15.10 -6.72 -15.25
CA ALA A 96 15.15 -5.86 -16.42
C ALA A 96 16.55 -5.83 -17.06
N SER A 97 17.60 -5.84 -16.22
CA SER A 97 18.98 -5.90 -16.70
C SER A 97 19.30 -7.25 -17.37
N ALA A 98 18.85 -8.36 -16.77
CA ALA A 98 19.02 -9.70 -17.34
C ALA A 98 18.21 -9.86 -18.64
N SER A 99 16.98 -9.34 -18.70
CA SER A 99 16.15 -9.29 -19.91
C SER A 99 16.85 -8.54 -21.05
N LYS A 100 17.45 -7.40 -20.74
CA LYS A 100 18.24 -6.63 -21.73
C LYS A 100 19.46 -7.42 -22.20
N HIS A 101 20.17 -8.10 -21.29
CA HIS A 101 21.31 -8.92 -21.65
C HIS A 101 20.92 -10.10 -22.55
N ALA A 102 19.84 -10.82 -22.21
CA ALA A 102 19.26 -11.87 -23.03
C ALA A 102 18.88 -11.37 -24.43
N MET A 103 18.21 -10.21 -24.50
CA MET A 103 17.86 -9.57 -25.77
C MET A 103 19.09 -9.27 -26.64
N LEU A 104 20.16 -8.73 -26.05
CA LEU A 104 21.41 -8.44 -26.76
C LEU A 104 22.14 -9.72 -27.20
N ALA A 105 22.12 -10.77 -26.38
CA ALA A 105 22.70 -12.07 -26.72
C ALA A 105 21.96 -12.72 -27.90
N LEU A 106 20.63 -12.63 -27.92
CA LEU A 106 19.78 -13.13 -29.02
C LEU A 106 19.93 -12.33 -30.32
N GLN A 107 20.16 -11.02 -30.23
CA GLN A 107 20.35 -10.15 -31.41
C GLN A 107 21.75 -10.20 -32.00
N SER A 108 22.75 -10.52 -31.18
CA SER A 108 24.13 -10.67 -31.63
C SER A 108 24.36 -12.08 -32.16
N SER A 109 25.33 -12.23 -33.07
CA SER A 109 25.86 -13.53 -33.51
C SER A 109 26.70 -14.21 -32.42
N SER A 110 26.12 -14.34 -31.22
CA SER A 110 26.75 -14.87 -30.02
C SER A 110 27.04 -16.37 -30.12
N SER A 111 28.07 -16.83 -29.42
CA SER A 111 28.37 -18.26 -29.30
C SER A 111 27.23 -19.00 -28.55
N ASP A 112 27.07 -20.30 -28.79
CA ASP A 112 26.06 -21.10 -28.07
C ASP A 112 26.29 -21.07 -26.55
N ALA A 113 27.55 -21.01 -26.11
CA ALA A 113 27.90 -20.87 -24.70
C ALA A 113 27.40 -19.54 -24.11
N THR A 114 27.55 -18.44 -24.85
CA THR A 114 27.07 -17.11 -24.45
C THR A 114 25.54 -17.08 -24.37
N LEU A 115 24.85 -17.68 -25.34
CA LEU A 115 23.39 -17.77 -25.35
C LEU A 115 22.87 -18.62 -24.18
N LEU A 116 23.50 -19.77 -23.92
CA LEU A 116 23.13 -20.63 -22.79
C LEU A 116 23.33 -19.91 -21.45
N GLN A 117 24.45 -19.18 -21.31
CA GLN A 117 24.71 -18.40 -20.11
C GLN A 117 23.68 -17.27 -19.94
N ALA A 118 23.39 -16.52 -21.01
CA ALA A 118 22.38 -15.46 -20.98
C ALA A 118 20.99 -15.99 -20.61
N ASN A 119 20.60 -17.17 -21.10
CA ASN A 119 19.35 -17.82 -20.72
C ASN A 119 19.33 -18.21 -19.23
N ARG A 120 20.41 -18.78 -18.71
CA ARG A 120 20.53 -19.12 -17.27
C ARG A 120 20.42 -17.89 -16.37
N ASP A 121 21.17 -16.83 -16.70
CA ASP A 121 21.16 -15.58 -15.94
C ASP A 121 19.76 -14.93 -15.99
N TYR A 122 19.11 -15.00 -17.15
CA TYR A 122 17.73 -14.55 -17.32
C TYR A 122 16.73 -15.33 -16.46
N GLN A 123 16.75 -16.65 -16.52
CA GLN A 123 15.85 -17.51 -15.74
C GLN A 123 16.05 -17.32 -14.23
N ALA A 124 17.29 -17.18 -13.78
CA ALA A 124 17.60 -16.91 -12.38
C ALA A 124 17.04 -15.54 -11.91
N ALA A 125 17.21 -14.50 -12.74
CA ALA A 125 16.69 -13.17 -12.45
C ALA A 125 15.15 -13.14 -12.47
N TYR A 126 14.51 -13.85 -13.41
CA TYR A 126 13.06 -13.98 -13.47
C TYR A 126 12.49 -14.72 -12.26
N ALA A 127 13.11 -15.82 -11.83
CA ALA A 127 12.70 -16.53 -10.62
C ALA A 127 12.78 -15.64 -9.37
N THR A 128 13.87 -14.86 -9.25
CA THR A 128 14.05 -13.89 -8.17
C THR A 128 12.95 -12.82 -8.20
N TRP A 129 12.65 -12.26 -9.38
CA TRP A 129 11.56 -11.31 -9.57
C TRP A 129 10.20 -11.89 -9.15
N VAL A 130 9.85 -13.09 -9.62
CA VAL A 130 8.57 -13.73 -9.28
C VAL A 130 8.44 -13.95 -7.77
N GLN A 131 9.52 -14.39 -7.11
CA GLN A 131 9.54 -14.59 -5.67
C GLN A 131 9.33 -13.28 -4.90
N HIS A 132 10.12 -12.25 -5.19
CA HIS A 132 10.01 -10.95 -4.54
C HIS A 132 8.66 -10.29 -4.82
N ARG A 133 8.19 -10.33 -6.07
CA ARG A 133 6.86 -9.85 -6.43
C ARG A 133 5.78 -10.49 -5.57
N ALA A 134 5.80 -11.81 -5.37
CA ALA A 134 4.81 -12.51 -4.57
C ALA A 134 4.83 -12.09 -3.09
N ILE A 135 6.01 -11.88 -2.51
CA ILE A 135 6.17 -11.52 -1.09
C ILE A 135 5.89 -10.03 -0.87
N ASP A 136 6.56 -9.17 -1.64
CA ASP A 136 6.56 -7.73 -1.43
C ASP A 136 5.24 -7.09 -1.84
N THR A 137 4.58 -7.58 -2.90
CA THR A 137 3.26 -7.07 -3.30
C THR A 137 2.21 -7.33 -2.23
N VAL A 138 2.28 -8.46 -1.51
CA VAL A 138 1.38 -8.74 -0.38
C VAL A 138 1.62 -7.76 0.75
N SER A 139 2.89 -7.52 1.11
CA SER A 139 3.29 -6.56 2.15
C SER A 139 2.82 -5.13 1.83
N ILE A 140 2.96 -4.71 0.57
CA ILE A 140 2.51 -3.41 0.05
C ILE A 140 0.98 -3.31 0.08
N ASN A 141 0.28 -4.32 -0.43
CA ASN A 141 -1.18 -4.32 -0.51
C ASN A 141 -1.81 -4.27 0.89
N GLN A 142 -1.31 -5.03 1.85
CA GLN A 142 -1.84 -5.01 3.22
C GLN A 142 -1.83 -3.60 3.85
N ARG A 143 -0.86 -2.76 3.48
CA ARG A 143 -0.69 -1.42 4.07
C ARG A 143 -1.33 -0.30 3.25
N LEU A 144 -1.46 -0.46 1.94
CA LEU A 144 -1.94 0.59 1.04
C LEU A 144 -3.36 0.37 0.48
N VAL A 145 -3.95 -0.82 0.63
CA VAL A 145 -5.26 -1.14 0.05
C VAL A 145 -6.43 -0.45 0.76
N GLY A 146 -6.26 -0.05 2.02
CA GLY A 146 -7.30 0.68 2.77
C GLY A 146 -7.54 2.12 2.29
N GLY A 147 -6.63 2.68 1.47
CA GLY A 147 -6.74 4.05 0.96
C GLY A 147 -7.54 4.18 -0.33
N SER A 148 -7.92 5.41 -0.69
CA SER A 148 -8.61 5.75 -1.96
C SER A 148 -7.90 5.21 -3.19
N SER A 149 -6.56 5.10 -3.13
CA SER A 149 -5.70 4.65 -4.23
C SER A 149 -5.40 3.15 -4.24
N GLY A 150 -5.91 2.37 -3.28
CA GLY A 150 -5.60 0.95 -3.13
C GLY A 150 -5.91 0.12 -4.38
N HIS A 151 -7.05 0.40 -5.03
CA HIS A 151 -7.46 -0.27 -6.27
C HIS A 151 -6.50 -0.01 -7.44
N VAL A 152 -5.93 1.20 -7.53
CA VAL A 152 -4.95 1.55 -8.57
C VAL A 152 -3.65 0.80 -8.34
N ILE A 153 -3.20 0.72 -7.09
CA ILE A 153 -1.96 0.04 -6.69
C ILE A 153 -2.04 -1.45 -7.05
N ILE A 154 -3.13 -2.12 -6.68
CA ILE A 154 -3.37 -3.53 -7.03
C ILE A 154 -3.33 -3.70 -8.55
N LYS A 155 -4.09 -2.89 -9.29
CA LYS A 155 -4.22 -3.02 -10.74
C LYS A 155 -2.89 -2.79 -11.48
N ILE A 156 -2.05 -1.88 -11.00
CA ILE A 156 -0.69 -1.71 -11.55
C ILE A 156 0.16 -2.94 -11.27
N GLY A 157 0.10 -3.49 -10.05
CA GLY A 157 0.78 -4.73 -9.70
C GLY A 157 0.41 -5.87 -10.64
N ASP A 158 -0.88 -6.07 -10.89
CA ASP A 158 -1.41 -7.11 -11.79
C ASP A 158 -0.95 -6.89 -13.25
N LEU A 159 -0.94 -5.63 -13.72
CA LEU A 159 -0.50 -5.28 -15.06
C LEU A 159 0.99 -5.49 -15.27
N VAL A 160 1.81 -5.14 -14.28
CA VAL A 160 3.25 -5.42 -14.31
C VAL A 160 3.45 -6.93 -14.30
N GLN A 161 2.74 -7.67 -13.45
CA GLN A 161 2.79 -9.12 -13.42
C GLN A 161 2.53 -9.71 -14.81
N LEU A 162 1.37 -9.39 -15.40
CA LEU A 162 0.97 -9.92 -16.70
C LEU A 162 1.95 -9.50 -17.80
N GLY A 163 2.42 -8.26 -17.77
CA GLY A 163 3.42 -7.76 -18.72
C GLY A 163 4.76 -8.49 -18.62
N THR A 164 5.22 -8.81 -17.40
CA THR A 164 6.44 -9.61 -17.19
C THR A 164 6.28 -11.06 -17.64
N GLU A 165 5.11 -11.67 -17.44
CA GLU A 165 4.81 -13.04 -17.90
C GLU A 165 4.73 -13.11 -19.43
N LEU A 166 4.10 -12.14 -20.09
CA LEU A 166 4.08 -12.05 -21.56
C LEU A 166 5.48 -11.85 -22.13
N LEU A 167 6.30 -11.02 -21.47
CA LEU A 167 7.69 -10.80 -21.87
C LEU A 167 8.54 -12.07 -21.70
N ASP A 168 8.40 -12.77 -20.58
CA ASP A 168 9.10 -14.04 -20.31
C ASP A 168 8.75 -15.13 -21.31
N ASN A 169 7.46 -15.36 -21.55
CA ASN A 169 7.02 -16.32 -22.57
C ASN A 169 7.63 -16.03 -23.94
N CYS A 170 7.73 -14.75 -24.32
CA CYS A 170 8.36 -14.37 -25.58
C CYS A 170 9.88 -14.61 -25.58
N VAL A 171 10.59 -14.17 -24.54
CA VAL A 171 12.04 -14.38 -24.42
C VAL A 171 12.38 -15.87 -24.49
N GLN A 172 11.64 -16.71 -23.77
CA GLN A 172 11.83 -18.16 -23.79
C GLN A 172 11.57 -18.78 -25.18
N SER A 173 10.53 -18.31 -25.90
CA SER A 173 10.27 -18.74 -27.28
C SER A 173 11.48 -18.49 -28.17
N HIS A 174 12.06 -17.28 -28.10
CA HIS A 174 13.25 -16.93 -28.89
C HIS A 174 14.45 -17.81 -28.53
N PHE A 175 14.68 -18.14 -27.26
CA PHE A 175 15.75 -19.07 -26.87
C PHE A 175 15.52 -20.50 -27.40
N ASN A 176 14.28 -20.96 -27.48
CA ASN A 176 13.94 -22.30 -28.00
C ASN A 176 14.08 -22.39 -29.54
N ASP A 177 13.74 -21.32 -30.25
CA ASP A 177 13.76 -21.26 -31.72
C ASP A 177 15.18 -21.15 -32.32
N VAL A 178 16.17 -20.71 -31.52
CA VAL A 178 17.59 -20.61 -31.94
C VAL A 178 18.20 -21.98 -32.31
N SER A 179 17.53 -23.07 -31.99
CA SER A 179 17.93 -24.43 -32.37
C SER A 179 17.86 -24.74 -33.88
N GLY A 180 17.26 -23.87 -34.71
CA GLY A 180 16.98 -24.15 -36.12
C GLY A 180 17.94 -23.55 -37.15
N ILE A 181 18.06 -22.22 -37.22
CA ILE A 181 18.65 -21.54 -38.39
C ILE A 181 19.28 -20.22 -37.93
N ARG A 182 20.60 -20.20 -37.70
CA ARG A 182 21.38 -18.96 -37.53
C ARG A 182 21.54 -18.27 -38.90
N VAL A 183 20.49 -17.65 -39.40
CA VAL A 183 20.59 -16.73 -40.55
C VAL A 183 20.68 -15.32 -40.00
N ASP A 184 21.94 -14.91 -39.84
CA ASP A 184 22.48 -13.58 -40.12
C ASP A 184 21.42 -12.52 -40.41
N LYS A 185 20.85 -11.93 -39.35
CA LYS A 185 20.13 -10.66 -39.37
C LYS A 185 19.86 -10.27 -37.93
N SER A 186 19.98 -8.97 -37.66
CA SER A 186 19.33 -8.27 -36.56
C SER A 186 17.86 -8.68 -36.51
N ALA A 187 17.56 -9.80 -35.84
CA ALA A 187 16.21 -10.30 -35.70
C ALA A 187 15.48 -9.27 -34.85
N ASP A 188 14.50 -8.61 -35.47
CA ASP A 188 13.55 -7.81 -34.73
C ASP A 188 12.85 -8.79 -33.78
N LEU A 189 13.20 -8.75 -32.49
CA LEU A 189 12.73 -9.67 -31.44
C LEU A 189 11.26 -9.34 -31.12
N ARG A 190 10.42 -9.56 -32.13
CA ARG A 190 8.98 -9.38 -32.10
C ARG A 190 8.36 -10.60 -31.45
N CYS A 191 7.36 -10.32 -30.65
CA CYS A 191 6.53 -11.27 -29.95
C CYS A 191 5.17 -11.22 -30.64
N SER A 192 4.78 -12.32 -31.29
CA SER A 192 3.40 -12.44 -31.76
C SER A 192 2.52 -12.81 -30.58
N THR A 193 1.41 -12.10 -30.44
CA THR A 193 0.41 -12.40 -29.42
C THR A 193 -0.90 -12.82 -30.06
N SER A 194 -1.64 -13.72 -29.40
CA SER A 194 -3.00 -14.03 -29.83
C SER A 194 -3.90 -12.80 -29.68
N ALA A 195 -4.70 -12.51 -30.71
CA ALA A 195 -5.74 -11.48 -30.61
C ALA A 195 -6.57 -11.68 -29.33
N PRO A 196 -6.86 -10.62 -28.55
CA PRO A 196 -6.87 -9.20 -28.95
C PRO A 196 -5.56 -8.42 -28.69
N LEU A 197 -4.50 -9.08 -28.23
CA LEU A 197 -3.26 -8.42 -27.84
C LEU A 197 -2.47 -8.02 -29.11
N PRO A 198 -1.95 -6.78 -29.20
CA PRO A 198 -1.07 -6.37 -30.30
C PRO A 198 0.34 -6.95 -30.13
N ASP A 199 0.94 -7.30 -31.26
CA ASP A 199 2.36 -7.67 -31.32
C ASP A 199 3.24 -6.58 -30.69
N PHE A 200 4.32 -6.99 -30.05
CA PHE A 200 5.26 -6.07 -29.40
C PHE A 200 6.70 -6.52 -29.60
N THR A 201 7.66 -5.63 -29.40
CA THR A 201 9.08 -5.99 -29.32
C THR A 201 9.50 -6.16 -27.86
N ILE A 202 10.41 -7.09 -27.58
CA ILE A 202 10.99 -7.27 -26.23
C ILE A 202 11.47 -5.93 -25.66
N GLN A 203 12.15 -5.11 -26.47
CA GLN A 203 12.65 -3.80 -26.06
C GLN A 203 11.55 -2.82 -25.65
N SER A 204 10.50 -2.66 -26.47
CA SER A 204 9.44 -1.67 -26.20
C SER A 204 8.68 -2.01 -24.92
N ARG A 205 8.38 -3.30 -24.72
CA ARG A 205 7.70 -3.80 -23.51
C ARG A 205 8.57 -3.65 -22.27
N LEU A 206 9.86 -4.01 -22.37
CA LEU A 206 10.81 -3.88 -21.28
C LEU A 206 10.96 -2.42 -20.82
N ILE A 207 11.03 -1.47 -21.76
CA ILE A 207 11.08 -0.04 -21.44
C ILE A 207 9.79 0.41 -20.74
N ALA A 208 8.62 0.01 -21.24
CA ALA A 208 7.34 0.36 -20.63
C ALA A 208 7.22 -0.17 -19.19
N LEU A 209 7.56 -1.44 -18.98
CA LEU A 209 7.57 -2.06 -17.64
C LEU A 209 8.53 -1.33 -16.70
N ARG A 210 9.74 -0.98 -17.18
CA ARG A 210 10.74 -0.29 -16.36
C ARG A 210 10.33 1.12 -15.97
N LEU A 211 9.78 1.89 -16.91
CA LEU A 211 9.26 3.22 -16.61
C LEU A 211 8.11 3.14 -15.61
N CYS A 212 7.21 2.17 -15.78
CA CYS A 212 6.11 1.97 -14.86
C CYS A 212 6.59 1.59 -13.46
N MET A 213 7.46 0.59 -13.32
CA MET A 213 7.95 0.15 -12.01
C MET A 213 8.74 1.24 -11.29
N ASN A 214 9.58 1.99 -11.99
CA ASN A 214 10.33 3.11 -11.42
C ASN A 214 9.41 4.22 -10.92
N TYR A 215 8.35 4.54 -11.67
CA TYR A 215 7.40 5.56 -11.25
C TYR A 215 6.51 5.05 -10.10
N PHE A 216 5.98 3.84 -10.23
CA PHE A 216 5.13 3.19 -9.25
C PHE A 216 5.79 3.12 -7.87
N THR A 217 6.97 2.51 -7.78
CA THR A 217 7.72 2.36 -6.52
C THR A 217 8.00 3.70 -5.85
N ARG A 218 8.38 4.74 -6.62
CA ARG A 218 8.57 6.10 -6.11
C ARG A 218 7.27 6.75 -5.62
N SER A 219 6.16 6.52 -6.30
CA SER A 219 4.86 7.11 -5.94
C SER A 219 4.24 6.48 -4.70
N ILE A 220 4.48 5.19 -4.44
CA ILE A 220 3.93 4.48 -3.27
C ILE A 220 4.85 4.49 -2.05
N ARG A 221 6.11 4.93 -2.20
CA ARG A 221 7.09 4.92 -1.10
C ARG A 221 6.76 6.01 -0.07
N PRO A 222 6.45 5.65 1.18
CA PRO A 222 6.13 6.63 2.21
C PRO A 222 7.37 7.44 2.58
N HIS A 223 7.23 8.75 2.75
CA HIS A 223 8.34 9.63 3.12
C HIS A 223 8.54 9.66 4.65
N PRO A 224 9.76 9.45 5.18
CA PRO A 224 10.02 9.32 6.64
C PRO A 224 9.50 10.48 7.50
N ARG A 225 9.49 11.69 6.94
CA ARG A 225 8.94 12.89 7.61
C ARG A 225 7.45 12.80 7.96
N PHE A 226 6.70 11.88 7.36
CA PHE A 226 5.26 11.75 7.56
C PHE A 226 4.88 10.47 8.30
N ASP A 227 5.82 9.74 8.90
CA ASP A 227 5.56 8.44 9.55
C ASP A 227 4.57 8.56 10.71
N LEU A 228 4.61 9.67 11.43
CA LEU A 228 3.68 10.00 12.51
C LEU A 228 2.54 10.93 12.05
N GLY A 229 2.39 11.12 10.74
CA GLY A 229 1.32 11.91 10.14
C GLY A 229 -0.03 11.19 10.19
N SER A 230 -1.12 11.92 9.93
CA SER A 230 -2.43 11.27 9.81
C SER A 230 -2.49 10.36 8.57
N GLU A 231 -3.15 9.21 8.70
CA GLU A 231 -3.38 8.28 7.58
C GLU A 231 -4.04 8.99 6.39
N ALA A 232 -4.98 9.90 6.65
CA ALA A 232 -5.63 10.70 5.62
C ALA A 232 -4.64 11.59 4.84
N GLY A 233 -3.65 12.18 5.53
CA GLY A 233 -2.61 12.98 4.91
C GLY A 233 -1.65 12.13 4.06
N GLN A 234 -1.27 10.95 4.55
CA GLN A 234 -0.42 10.01 3.81
C GLN A 234 -1.14 9.48 2.56
N ASN A 235 -2.42 9.13 2.68
CA ASN A 235 -3.24 8.69 1.56
C ASN A 235 -3.41 9.78 0.50
N ALA A 236 -3.67 11.02 0.91
CA ALA A 236 -3.78 12.16 -0.02
C ALA A 236 -2.46 12.43 -0.75
N MET A 237 -1.32 12.32 -0.07
CA MET A 237 -0.01 12.47 -0.70
C MET A 237 0.25 11.35 -1.71
N THR A 238 -0.06 10.10 -1.35
CA THR A 238 0.07 8.94 -2.25
C THR A 238 -0.81 9.10 -3.48
N GLU A 239 -2.06 9.51 -3.29
CA GLU A 239 -3.00 9.79 -4.39
C GLU A 239 -2.47 10.88 -5.34
N LEU A 240 -1.93 11.97 -4.77
CA LEU A 240 -1.32 13.05 -5.53
C LEU A 240 -0.15 12.53 -6.38
N LEU A 241 0.76 11.75 -5.79
CA LEU A 241 1.90 11.15 -6.49
C LEU A 241 1.49 10.11 -7.54
N LEU A 242 0.30 9.53 -7.42
CA LEU A 242 -0.26 8.60 -8.40
C LEU A 242 -0.99 9.33 -9.54
N THR A 243 -1.23 10.63 -9.48
CA THR A 243 -2.05 11.37 -10.48
C THR A 243 -1.50 11.26 -11.91
N GLY A 244 -0.19 11.06 -12.08
CA GLY A 244 0.46 10.89 -13.38
C GLY A 244 0.66 9.44 -13.83
N ILE A 245 0.25 8.45 -13.02
CA ILE A 245 0.63 7.06 -13.25
C ILE A 245 -0.03 6.45 -14.48
N ASP A 246 -1.23 6.91 -14.84
CA ASP A 246 -2.01 6.41 -15.98
C ASP A 246 -1.26 6.57 -17.31
N ALA A 247 -0.45 7.64 -17.47
CA ALA A 247 0.31 7.90 -18.68
C ALA A 247 1.54 6.97 -18.83
N ILE A 248 2.06 6.48 -17.71
CA ILE A 248 3.31 5.70 -17.63
C ILE A 248 2.99 4.21 -17.56
N CYS A 249 2.07 3.83 -16.67
CA CYS A 249 1.60 2.47 -16.43
C CYS A 249 0.31 2.14 -17.20
N SER A 250 0.15 2.67 -18.42
CA SER A 250 -1.08 2.44 -19.17
C SER A 250 -1.23 0.94 -19.52
N PRO A 251 -2.43 0.35 -19.40
CA PRO A 251 -2.65 -1.06 -19.74
C PRO A 251 -2.27 -1.39 -21.19
N GLU A 252 -2.43 -0.43 -22.10
CA GLU A 252 -2.01 -0.56 -23.50
C GLU A 252 -0.49 -0.70 -23.63
N LYS A 253 0.29 0.11 -22.89
CA LYS A 253 1.76 0.05 -22.91
C LYS A 253 2.31 -1.15 -22.16
N LEU A 254 1.63 -1.63 -21.12
CA LEU A 254 2.12 -2.74 -20.30
C LEU A 254 1.72 -4.12 -20.83
N VAL A 255 0.51 -4.26 -21.34
CA VAL A 255 -0.01 -5.56 -21.79
C VAL A 255 -0.72 -5.49 -23.14
N GLY A 256 -0.93 -4.30 -23.72
CA GLY A 256 -1.58 -4.16 -25.02
C GLY A 256 -3.11 -4.15 -24.94
N ILE A 257 -3.69 -4.02 -23.75
CA ILE A 257 -5.13 -3.99 -23.54
C ILE A 257 -5.62 -2.54 -23.45
N LYS A 258 -6.63 -2.19 -24.23
CA LYS A 258 -7.29 -0.87 -24.13
C LYS A 258 -8.32 -0.88 -23.01
N MET A 259 -7.87 -0.55 -21.81
CA MET A 259 -8.74 -0.33 -20.65
C MET A 259 -8.22 0.86 -19.83
N PRO A 260 -9.10 1.63 -19.16
CA PRO A 260 -8.65 2.69 -18.28
C PRO A 260 -7.98 2.10 -17.04
N LEU A 261 -6.98 2.79 -16.48
CA LEU A 261 -6.36 2.38 -15.22
C LEU A 261 -7.27 2.72 -14.03
N ARG A 262 -7.83 3.94 -14.03
CA ARG A 262 -8.83 4.42 -13.06
C ARG A 262 -10.22 4.42 -13.67
N ASP A 263 -11.22 3.95 -12.91
CA ASP A 263 -12.61 4.14 -13.27
C ASP A 263 -13.01 5.58 -12.93
N PHE A 264 -12.89 6.49 -13.89
CA PHE A 264 -13.42 7.84 -13.71
C PHE A 264 -14.94 7.75 -13.56
N PRO A 265 -15.56 8.46 -12.59
CA PRO A 265 -17.00 8.52 -12.50
C PRO A 265 -17.55 9.02 -13.85
N ARG A 266 -18.39 8.19 -14.46
CA ARG A 266 -18.99 8.38 -15.78
C ARG A 266 -19.99 9.54 -15.72
N ASN A 267 -19.54 10.79 -15.64
CA ASN A 267 -20.40 11.95 -15.71
C ASN A 267 -19.79 13.07 -16.56
N SER A 268 -20.67 13.73 -17.32
CA SER A 268 -20.49 14.89 -18.21
C SER A 268 -19.75 14.68 -19.54
N ARG A 269 -20.39 13.95 -20.47
CA ARG A 269 -20.70 14.46 -21.81
C ARG A 269 -21.79 13.57 -22.42
N ALA A 270 -23.04 13.97 -22.18
CA ALA A 270 -24.07 13.70 -23.17
C ALA A 270 -23.65 14.51 -24.40
N ASP A 271 -23.28 13.83 -25.48
CA ASP A 271 -23.20 14.47 -26.78
C ASP A 271 -24.57 15.11 -27.06
N PRO A 272 -24.67 16.43 -27.24
CA PRO A 272 -25.85 16.97 -27.88
C PRO A 272 -25.82 16.45 -29.30
N LYS A 273 -26.75 15.53 -29.58
CA LYS A 273 -27.15 15.14 -30.93
C LYS A 273 -27.14 16.40 -31.81
N LEU A 274 -26.33 16.41 -32.86
CA LEU A 274 -26.61 17.24 -34.03
C LEU A 274 -27.93 16.71 -34.63
N ALA A 275 -29.03 17.29 -34.15
CA ALA A 275 -30.24 17.46 -34.94
C ALA A 275 -30.08 18.81 -35.65
N GLY A 276 -30.03 18.78 -36.97
CA GLY A 276 -29.86 19.94 -37.83
C GLY A 276 -29.22 19.54 -39.14
#